data_AF-A0A117NNL3-F1
#
_entry.id   AF-A0A117NNL3-F1
#
_cell.length_a   1.000
_cell.length_b   1.000
_cell.length_c   1.000
_cell.angle_alpha   90.00
_cell.angle_beta   90.00
_cell.angle_gamma   90.00
#
_symmetry.space_group_name_H-M   'P 1'
#
loop_
_entity.id
_entity.type
_entity.pdbx_description
1 polymer ?
#
loop_
_entity_poly.entity_id
_entity_poly.type
_entity_poly.pdbx_seq_one_letter_code
_entity_poly.pdbx_strand_id
1 'polypeptide(L)'
;MPLVQPTSDICFSDWERVVIIHSRDDRNMWAPSRALLSAHSGYHNLAWDDIQNTLTTDEVSAGSAKTPNGVKNHDHPKVYVSWSKHAHFDTRNTGWNDPASQALDNAFRSDDWWYFVEPQYYIRSDDSTEAGKVIGAADWGSATSDPVSVQSGVCEVS
;
A
#
# COMPACT_ATOMS: atom_id res chain seq x y z
N MET A 1 50.11 3.70 -1.17
CA MET A 1 48.99 3.04 -0.47
C MET A 1 47.75 3.87 -0.75
N PRO A 2 46.79 3.44 -1.59
CA PRO A 2 45.55 4.18 -1.76
C PRO A 2 44.64 3.85 -0.58
N LEU A 3 44.15 4.91 0.07
CA LEU A 3 43.13 4.86 1.09
C LEU A 3 41.80 4.52 0.39
N VAL A 4 41.28 3.31 0.58
CA VAL A 4 39.92 2.97 0.17
C VAL A 4 39.00 3.63 1.21
N GLN A 5 38.32 4.71 0.82
CA GLN A 5 37.21 5.21 1.63
C GLN A 5 36.10 4.16 1.57
N PRO A 6 35.50 3.77 2.71
CA PRO A 6 34.28 2.98 2.65
C PRO A 6 33.22 3.87 2.01
N THR A 7 32.78 3.51 0.80
CA THR A 7 31.49 3.97 0.31
C THR A 7 30.49 3.43 1.31
N SER A 8 30.01 4.28 2.21
CA SER A 8 28.73 4.02 2.86
C SER A 8 27.74 3.94 1.72
N ASP A 9 27.39 2.73 1.32
CA ASP A 9 26.31 2.47 0.39
C ASP A 9 25.04 3.02 1.05
N ILE A 10 24.76 4.30 0.79
CA ILE A 10 23.50 4.93 1.16
C ILE A 10 22.47 4.29 0.24
N CYS A 11 21.95 3.14 0.65
CA CYS A 11 20.69 2.64 0.13
C CYS A 11 19.62 3.63 0.59
N PHE A 12 19.19 4.52 -0.30
CA PHE A 12 17.91 5.20 -0.17
C PHE A 12 16.82 4.15 -0.32
N SER A 13 16.50 3.49 0.80
CA SER A 13 15.36 2.59 0.87
C SER A 13 14.10 3.44 0.99
N ASP A 14 13.18 3.20 0.08
CA ASP A 14 11.84 3.76 0.06
C ASP A 14 10.88 2.57 0.18
N TRP A 15 9.89 2.66 1.06
CA TRP A 15 8.89 1.62 1.21
C TRP A 15 7.51 2.23 1.28
N GLU A 16 6.60 1.63 0.54
CA GLU A 16 5.22 2.06 0.44
C GLU A 16 4.30 0.98 0.96
N ARG A 17 3.12 1.37 1.42
CA ARG A 17 2.14 0.44 1.98
C ARG A 17 0.71 0.76 1.66
N VAL A 18 -0.09 -0.28 1.79
CA VAL A 18 -1.54 -0.22 1.81
C VAL A 18 -1.96 -0.84 3.14
N VAL A 19 -2.71 -0.12 3.97
CA VAL A 19 -3.31 -0.70 5.17
C VAL A 19 -4.82 -0.65 5.08
N ILE A 20 -5.44 -1.80 5.29
CA ILE A 20 -6.89 -1.97 5.27
C ILE A 20 -7.37 -2.10 6.70
N ILE A 21 -8.09 -1.09 7.18
CA ILE A 21 -8.64 -1.09 8.53
C ILE A 21 -9.99 -1.78 8.48
N HIS A 22 -10.11 -2.88 9.23
CA HIS A 22 -11.39 -3.52 9.47
C HIS A 22 -11.98 -2.98 10.76
N SER A 23 -13.28 -2.67 10.75
CA SER A 23 -14.05 -2.31 11.95
C SER A 23 -15.28 -3.21 12.04
N ARG A 24 -15.92 -3.23 13.21
CA ARG A 24 -17.21 -3.92 13.36
C ARG A 24 -18.33 -3.08 12.74
N ASP A 25 -19.19 -3.71 11.96
CA ASP A 25 -20.40 -3.11 11.41
C ASP A 25 -21.58 -3.16 12.41
N ASP A 26 -22.75 -2.65 12.01
CA ASP A 26 -23.98 -2.66 12.81
C ASP A 26 -24.49 -4.07 13.15
N ARG A 27 -24.00 -5.10 12.44
CA ARG A 27 -24.31 -6.52 12.68
C ARG A 27 -23.24 -7.20 13.53
N ASN A 28 -22.31 -6.43 14.09
CA ASN A 28 -21.19 -6.90 14.90
C ASN A 28 -20.22 -7.81 14.13
N MET A 29 -20.18 -7.69 12.80
CA MET A 29 -19.28 -8.42 11.91
C MET A 29 -18.09 -7.54 11.50
N TRP A 30 -16.92 -8.14 11.31
CA TRP A 30 -15.76 -7.40 10.80
C TRP A 30 -15.91 -7.18 9.30
N ALA A 31 -15.80 -5.93 8.88
CA ALA A 31 -15.78 -5.53 7.48
C ALA A 31 -14.69 -4.47 7.26
N PRO A 32 -14.13 -4.37 6.05
CA PRO A 32 -13.29 -3.24 5.69
C PRO A 32 -14.05 -1.92 5.90
N SER A 33 -13.38 -0.95 6.49
CA SER A 33 -13.96 0.35 6.85
C SER A 33 -13.19 1.52 6.25
N ARG A 34 -11.87 1.37 6.11
CA ARG A 34 -10.98 2.38 5.56
C ARG A 34 -9.81 1.74 4.83
N ALA A 35 -9.24 2.47 3.88
CA ALA A 35 -7.96 2.18 3.29
C ALA A 35 -7.01 3.37 3.49
N LEU A 36 -5.82 3.09 4.01
CA LEU A 36 -4.71 4.03 4.12
C LEU A 36 -3.72 3.71 2.99
N LEU A 37 -3.71 4.55 1.96
CA LEU A 37 -2.83 4.39 0.81
C LEU A 37 -1.64 5.32 0.97
N SER A 38 -0.43 4.76 1.07
CA SER A 38 0.78 5.56 1.29
C SER A 38 0.98 6.61 0.20
N ALA A 39 1.29 7.83 0.62
CA ALA A 39 1.49 8.97 -0.25
C ALA A 39 2.51 9.92 0.38
N HIS A 40 3.72 9.95 -0.19
CA HIS A 40 4.82 10.80 0.29
C HIS A 40 5.10 10.60 1.79
N SER A 41 4.76 11.58 2.65
CA SER A 41 4.97 11.53 4.10
C SER A 41 3.70 11.18 4.90
N GLY A 42 2.65 10.67 4.25
CA GLY A 42 1.38 10.37 4.89
C GLY A 42 0.54 9.35 4.12
N TYR A 43 -0.77 9.54 4.15
CA TYR A 43 -1.73 8.64 3.52
C TYR A 43 -2.84 9.40 2.82
N HIS A 44 -3.29 8.87 1.67
CA HIS A 44 -4.69 9.03 1.29
C HIS A 44 -5.52 8.17 2.24
N ASN A 45 -6.29 8.83 3.11
CA ASN A 45 -7.13 8.19 4.11
C ASN A 45 -8.58 8.10 3.60
N LEU A 46 -8.91 7.00 2.95
CA LEU A 46 -10.17 6.80 2.24
C LEU A 46 -11.16 5.99 3.10
N ALA A 47 -12.40 6.47 3.22
CA ALA A 47 -13.50 5.62 3.68
C ALA A 47 -13.74 4.50 2.63
N TRP A 48 -14.16 3.31 3.08
CA TRP A 48 -14.28 2.16 2.17
C TRP A 48 -15.23 2.41 0.99
N ASP A 49 -16.31 3.14 1.23
CA ASP A 49 -17.34 3.49 0.24
C ASP A 49 -16.92 4.61 -0.72
N ASP A 50 -15.89 5.39 -0.36
CA ASP A 50 -15.30 6.40 -1.22
C ASP A 50 -14.37 5.81 -2.29
N ILE A 51 -13.77 4.64 -2.04
CA ILE A 51 -12.85 3.94 -2.95
C ILE A 51 -13.52 3.72 -4.31
N GLN A 52 -12.94 4.26 -5.39
CA GLN A 52 -13.52 4.20 -6.74
C GLN A 52 -13.66 2.77 -7.27
N ASN A 53 -12.69 1.92 -6.96
CA ASN A 53 -12.55 0.60 -7.55
C ASN A 53 -12.28 -0.45 -6.47
N THR A 54 -13.23 -1.35 -6.28
CA THR A 54 -13.12 -2.53 -5.40
C THR A 54 -13.45 -3.80 -6.18
N LEU A 55 -13.05 -4.96 -5.67
CA LEU A 55 -13.24 -6.27 -6.30
C LEU A 55 -13.84 -7.25 -5.31
N THR A 56 -14.67 -8.13 -5.80
CA THR A 56 -15.08 -9.32 -5.06
C THR A 56 -13.95 -10.34 -5.02
N THR A 57 -13.96 -11.19 -4.00
CA THR A 57 -13.04 -12.33 -3.88
C THR A 57 -13.15 -13.28 -5.07
N ASP A 58 -14.36 -13.45 -5.64
CA ASP A 58 -14.59 -14.28 -6.82
C ASP A 58 -13.93 -13.71 -8.08
N GLU A 59 -14.03 -12.40 -8.31
CA GLU A 59 -13.36 -11.74 -9.44
C GLU A 59 -11.83 -11.85 -9.36
N VAL A 60 -11.29 -11.69 -8.15
CA VAL A 60 -9.86 -11.88 -7.88
C VAL A 60 -9.44 -13.33 -8.17
N SER A 61 -10.19 -14.31 -7.65
CA SER A 61 -9.89 -15.73 -7.80
C SER A 61 -10.00 -16.21 -9.25
N ALA A 62 -10.90 -15.59 -10.03
CA ALA A 62 -11.08 -15.85 -11.46
C ALA A 62 -10.01 -15.18 -12.34
N GLY A 63 -9.02 -14.47 -11.76
CA GLY A 63 -8.01 -13.73 -12.51
C GLY A 63 -8.55 -12.50 -13.24
N SER A 64 -9.76 -12.06 -12.89
CA SER A 64 -10.49 -10.99 -13.57
C SER A 64 -10.28 -9.62 -12.93
N ALA A 65 -9.33 -9.47 -12.01
CA ALA A 65 -9.11 -8.24 -11.23
C ALA A 65 -8.79 -6.98 -12.07
N LYS A 66 -8.39 -7.12 -13.34
CA LYS A 66 -8.08 -5.96 -14.20
C LYS A 66 -9.33 -5.18 -14.63
N THR A 67 -10.37 -5.87 -15.08
CA THR A 67 -11.44 -5.28 -15.90
C THR A 67 -12.61 -4.65 -15.14
N PRO A 68 -12.99 -5.07 -13.92
CA PRO A 68 -13.96 -4.32 -13.13
C PRO A 68 -13.36 -2.97 -12.73
N ASN A 69 -13.97 -1.89 -13.20
CA ASN A 69 -13.66 -0.52 -12.82
C ASN A 69 -14.98 0.22 -12.54
N GLY A 70 -14.96 1.17 -11.62
CA GLY A 70 -16.14 1.93 -11.18
C GLY A 70 -17.09 1.15 -10.27
N VAL A 71 -16.67 -0.01 -9.77
CA VAL A 71 -17.42 -0.83 -8.81
C VAL A 71 -16.92 -0.56 -7.39
N LYS A 72 -17.85 -0.37 -6.45
CA LYS A 72 -17.57 0.07 -5.08
C LYS A 72 -18.13 -0.92 -4.06
N ASN A 73 -17.65 -0.85 -2.82
CA ASN A 73 -18.16 -1.63 -1.68
C ASN A 73 -18.04 -3.15 -1.84
N HIS A 74 -16.98 -3.63 -2.50
CA HIS A 74 -16.61 -5.04 -2.53
C HIS A 74 -15.49 -5.36 -1.54
N ASP A 75 -15.03 -6.60 -1.57
CA ASP A 75 -14.17 -7.21 -0.55
C ASP A 75 -12.74 -6.64 -0.53
N HIS A 76 -12.21 -6.26 -1.70
CA HIS A 76 -10.81 -5.87 -1.89
C HIS A 76 -10.69 -4.53 -2.61
N PRO A 77 -9.76 -3.64 -2.25
CA PRO A 77 -9.55 -2.40 -2.99
C PRO A 77 -8.62 -2.64 -4.18
N LYS A 78 -8.87 -1.97 -5.31
CA LYS A 78 -7.89 -1.86 -6.38
C LYS A 78 -6.99 -0.67 -6.10
N VAL A 79 -5.70 -0.94 -5.91
CA VAL A 79 -4.69 0.09 -5.65
C VAL A 79 -3.77 0.21 -6.86
N TYR A 80 -3.54 1.45 -7.27
CA TYR A 80 -2.71 1.83 -8.40
C TYR A 80 -1.46 2.55 -7.88
N VAL A 81 -0.28 2.02 -8.19
CA VAL A 81 1.01 2.62 -7.84
C VAL A 81 1.38 3.65 -8.89
N SER A 82 1.71 4.88 -8.48
CA SER A 82 2.28 5.88 -9.39
C SER A 82 3.72 5.55 -9.76
N TRP A 83 4.08 5.78 -11.03
CA TRP A 83 5.36 5.30 -11.56
C TRP A 83 6.61 6.03 -11.01
N SER A 84 6.47 7.28 -10.55
CA SER A 84 7.60 8.20 -10.32
C SER A 84 7.92 8.47 -8.85
N LYS A 85 6.93 8.40 -7.98
CA LYS A 85 7.04 8.68 -6.53
C LYS A 85 6.39 7.61 -5.67
N HIS A 86 5.99 6.49 -6.27
CA HIS A 86 5.41 5.31 -5.64
C HIS A 86 4.14 5.52 -4.77
N ALA A 87 3.59 6.74 -4.72
CA ALA A 87 2.31 6.99 -4.05
C ALA A 87 1.19 6.11 -4.61
N HIS A 88 0.32 5.66 -3.72
CA HIS A 88 -0.78 4.74 -3.98
C HIS A 88 -2.12 5.46 -4.12
N PHE A 89 -2.90 5.06 -5.13
CA PHE A 89 -4.19 5.67 -5.46
C PHE A 89 -5.28 4.59 -5.62
N ASP A 90 -6.54 4.95 -5.42
CA ASP A 90 -7.70 4.10 -5.73
C ASP A 90 -8.22 4.30 -7.17
N THR A 91 -7.62 5.24 -7.91
CA THR A 91 -7.99 5.63 -9.26
C THR A 91 -6.89 5.32 -10.27
N ARG A 92 -7.27 4.96 -11.49
CA ARG A 92 -6.35 4.79 -12.62
C ARG A 92 -6.10 6.13 -13.33
N ASN A 93 -4.88 6.36 -13.80
CA ASN A 93 -4.55 7.54 -14.62
C ASN A 93 -3.49 7.19 -15.68
N THR A 94 -3.93 6.92 -16.90
CA THR A 94 -3.01 6.60 -18.01
C THR A 94 -2.71 7.79 -18.92
N GLY A 95 -3.12 9.00 -18.53
CA GLY A 95 -2.71 10.22 -19.22
C GLY A 95 -1.27 10.55 -18.87
N TRP A 96 -0.44 10.78 -19.89
CA TRP A 96 0.79 11.54 -19.69
C TRP A 96 0.39 13.03 -19.78
N ASN A 97 0.35 13.73 -18.65
CA ASN A 97 -0.16 15.11 -18.59
C ASN A 97 0.96 16.15 -18.90
N ASP A 98 1.94 16.28 -18.00
CA ASP A 98 3.10 17.19 -18.12
C ASP A 98 4.28 16.70 -17.22
N PRO A 99 5.54 17.17 -17.36
CA PRO A 99 6.64 16.62 -16.55
C PRO A 99 6.45 16.87 -15.04
N ALA A 100 5.80 17.99 -14.69
CA ALA A 100 5.56 18.36 -13.30
C ALA A 100 4.46 17.48 -12.68
N SER A 101 3.47 17.03 -13.45
CA SER A 101 2.43 16.09 -13.00
C SER A 101 2.99 14.79 -12.43
N GLN A 102 4.19 14.40 -12.86
CA GLN A 102 4.84 13.17 -12.36
C GLN A 102 5.41 13.34 -10.95
N ALA A 103 5.40 14.54 -10.38
CA ALA A 103 5.74 14.77 -8.97
C ALA A 103 4.50 15.03 -8.10
N LEU A 104 3.30 14.89 -8.65
CA LEU A 104 2.02 15.25 -8.04
C LEU A 104 1.01 14.10 -8.15
N ASP A 105 -0.20 14.30 -7.64
CA ASP A 105 -1.28 13.29 -7.57
C ASP A 105 -1.86 12.88 -8.94
N ASN A 106 -1.45 13.56 -10.02
CA ASN A 106 -1.83 13.27 -11.40
C ASN A 106 -0.71 12.57 -12.20
N ALA A 107 0.22 11.90 -11.50
CA ALA A 107 1.21 11.02 -12.11
C ALA A 107 0.56 9.81 -12.79
N PHE A 108 1.25 9.29 -13.82
CA PHE A 108 0.82 8.10 -14.55
C PHE A 108 0.76 6.86 -13.66
N ARG A 109 -0.29 6.05 -13.81
CA ARG A 109 -0.53 4.77 -13.14
C ARG A 109 -1.52 3.92 -13.95
N SER A 110 -1.13 2.68 -14.23
CA SER A 110 -1.88 1.75 -15.08
C SER A 110 -2.13 0.41 -14.37
N ASP A 111 -2.79 -0.50 -15.07
CA ASP A 111 -3.11 -1.90 -14.71
C ASP A 111 -2.47 -2.89 -15.71
N ASP A 112 -1.36 -2.47 -16.34
CA ASP A 112 -0.62 -3.29 -17.30
C ASP A 112 -0.14 -4.60 -16.64
N TRP A 113 0.16 -4.53 -15.34
CA TRP A 113 0.37 -5.67 -14.46
C TRP A 113 -0.58 -5.56 -13.24
N TRP A 114 -0.91 -6.70 -12.64
CA TRP A 114 -1.58 -6.74 -11.32
C TRP A 114 -1.14 -8.00 -10.56
N TYR A 115 -1.30 -7.96 -9.24
CA TYR A 115 -1.15 -9.11 -8.36
C TYR A 115 -2.07 -8.98 -7.17
N PHE A 116 -2.55 -10.13 -6.69
CA PHE A 116 -3.26 -10.23 -5.44
C PHE A 116 -2.50 -11.20 -4.55
N VAL A 117 -2.14 -10.75 -3.35
CA VAL A 117 -1.36 -11.56 -2.42
C VAL A 117 -2.27 -12.64 -1.83
N GLU A 118 -1.95 -13.90 -2.12
CA GLU A 118 -2.69 -15.04 -1.58
C GLU A 118 -2.44 -15.23 -0.07
N PRO A 119 -3.43 -15.74 0.69
CA PRO A 119 -3.31 -15.89 2.15
C PRO A 119 -2.11 -16.71 2.62
N GLN A 120 -1.64 -17.65 1.81
CA GLN A 120 -0.45 -18.47 2.12
C GLN A 120 0.84 -17.64 2.24
N TYR A 121 0.86 -16.42 1.70
CA TYR A 121 1.97 -15.48 1.80
C TYR A 121 1.79 -14.46 2.92
N TYR A 122 0.68 -14.51 3.67
CA TYR A 122 0.46 -13.57 4.77
C TYR A 122 1.36 -13.91 5.95
N ILE A 123 2.03 -12.88 6.45
CA ILE A 123 2.89 -12.97 7.63
C ILE A 123 2.27 -12.10 8.71
N ARG A 124 2.05 -12.70 9.88
CA ARG A 124 1.69 -11.94 11.07
C ARG A 124 2.95 -11.29 11.64
N SER A 125 3.13 -10.00 11.39
CA SER A 125 4.37 -9.26 11.65
C SER A 125 4.28 -8.24 12.79
N ASP A 126 3.32 -8.36 13.72
CA ASP A 126 3.35 -7.55 14.95
C ASP A 126 4.53 -7.95 15.86
N ASP A 127 4.95 -7.03 16.73
CA ASP A 127 6.14 -7.18 17.59
C ASP A 127 6.08 -8.36 18.58
N SER A 128 4.88 -8.92 18.78
CA SER A 128 4.68 -10.13 19.59
C SER A 128 5.17 -11.41 18.91
N THR A 129 5.42 -11.40 17.59
CA THR A 129 5.85 -12.58 16.83
C THR A 129 7.35 -12.55 16.50
N GLU A 130 7.94 -13.74 16.30
CA GLU A 130 9.35 -13.83 15.87
C GLU A 130 9.57 -13.17 14.50
N ALA A 131 8.60 -13.32 13.58
CA ALA A 131 8.65 -12.66 12.29
C ALA A 131 8.65 -11.12 12.45
N GLY A 132 7.78 -10.58 13.30
CA GLY A 132 7.73 -9.14 13.59
C GLY A 132 9.04 -8.64 14.19
N LYS A 133 9.63 -9.36 15.15
CA LYS A 133 10.94 -9.00 15.73
C LYS A 133 12.06 -8.97 14.68
N VAL A 134 12.10 -9.96 13.77
CA VAL A 134 13.08 -10.00 12.68
C VAL A 134 12.87 -8.83 11.71
N ILE A 135 11.63 -8.56 11.34
CA ILE A 135 11.25 -7.44 10.45
C ILE A 135 11.62 -6.09 11.08
N GLY A 136 11.27 -5.87 12.36
CA GLY A 136 11.55 -4.63 13.07
C GLY A 136 13.04 -4.40 13.37
N ALA A 137 13.85 -5.47 13.42
CA ALA A 137 15.29 -5.37 13.60
C ALA A 137 16.07 -5.17 12.29
N ALA A 138 15.41 -5.24 11.13
CA ALA A 138 16.06 -5.05 9.84
C ALA A 138 16.51 -3.60 9.65
N ASP A 139 17.60 -3.42 8.88
CA ASP A 139 18.04 -2.09 8.46
C ASP A 139 17.17 -1.60 7.31
N TRP A 140 16.19 -0.75 7.63
CA TRP A 140 15.30 -0.10 6.66
C TRP A 140 15.91 1.18 6.05
N GLY A 141 17.21 1.42 6.24
CA GLY A 141 17.93 2.56 5.69
C GLY A 141 17.36 3.90 6.15
N SER A 142 17.01 4.76 5.20
CA SER A 142 16.47 6.11 5.48
C SER A 142 14.95 6.14 5.73
N ALA A 143 14.26 4.99 5.73
CA ALA A 143 12.84 4.94 5.98
C ALA A 143 12.51 5.42 7.40
N THR A 144 11.46 6.22 7.54
CA THR A 144 10.99 6.75 8.84
C THR A 144 10.00 5.83 9.55
N SER A 145 9.67 4.69 8.93
CA SER A 145 8.77 3.68 9.48
C SER A 145 9.13 2.31 8.91
N ASP A 146 8.49 1.28 9.43
CA ASP A 146 8.63 -0.13 9.06
C ASP A 146 7.30 -0.84 9.36
N PRO A 147 7.12 -2.11 8.95
CA PRO A 147 5.85 -2.81 9.18
C PRO A 147 5.42 -2.90 10.65
N VAL A 148 6.37 -3.00 11.60
CA VAL A 148 6.10 -3.09 13.03
C VAL A 148 5.67 -1.73 13.58
N SER A 149 6.43 -0.67 13.28
CA SER A 149 6.08 0.68 13.74
C SER A 149 4.74 1.14 13.17
N VAL A 150 4.42 0.80 11.91
CA VAL A 150 3.10 1.08 11.32
C VAL A 150 1.98 0.31 12.01
N GLN A 151 2.19 -0.97 12.33
CA GLN A 151 1.20 -1.75 13.06
C GLN A 151 0.93 -1.13 14.44
N SER A 152 1.97 -0.68 15.15
CA SER A 152 1.83 -0.06 16.46
C SER A 152 1.03 1.25 16.43
N GLY A 153 1.19 2.05 15.37
CA GLY A 153 0.54 3.35 15.22
C GLY A 153 -0.82 3.32 14.52
N VAL A 154 -1.30 2.17 14.02
CA VAL A 154 -2.52 2.11 13.19
C VAL A 154 -3.76 2.62 13.92
N CYS A 155 -3.81 2.46 15.25
CA CYS A 155 -4.92 2.93 16.09
C CYS A 155 -4.88 4.45 16.34
N GLU A 156 -3.80 5.14 16.00
CA GLU A 156 -3.65 6.59 16.20
C GLU A 156 -4.01 7.39 14.94
N VAL A 157 -4.03 6.72 13.77
CA VAL A 157 -4.33 7.30 12.46
C VAL A 157 -5.78 7.04 11.98
N SER A 158 -6.56 6.28 12.76
CA SER A 158 -7.93 5.86 12.46
C SER A 158 -9.00 6.83 12.95
#